data_AF-A0A0B8N704-F1
#
_entry.id   AF-A0A0B8N704-F1
#
_cell.length_a   1.000
_cell.length_b   1.000
_cell.length_c   1.000
_cell.angle_alpha   90.00
_cell.angle_beta   90.00
_cell.angle_gamma   90.00
#
_symmetry.space_group_name_H-M   'P 1'
#
loop_
_entity.id
_entity.type
_entity.pdbx_description
1 polymer ?
#
loop_
_entity_poly.entity_id
_entity_poly.type
_entity_poly.pdbx_seq_one_letter_code
_entity_poly.pdbx_strand_id
1 'polypeptide(L)'
;MKRITRNIDLAEARDLLENVPRACLAFTGEQGPQAEPVTVLFEGDRYLVGIPSSAAGFPAVGDEVVLLVDAGSQFFDLRAVYMRGHVEPMSGIEHLARGFLWYALQPARAVAWDYGRMREAEDES
;
A
#
# COMPACT_ATOMS: atom_id res chain seq x y z
N MET A 1 -6.51 -8.78 28.11
CA MET A 1 -7.11 -7.81 27.16
C MET A 1 -6.89 -8.36 25.75
N LYS A 2 -7.93 -8.85 25.08
CA LYS A 2 -7.85 -9.49 23.75
C LYS A 2 -7.37 -8.43 22.74
N ARG A 3 -6.37 -8.75 21.92
CA ARG A 3 -5.75 -7.80 20.98
C ARG A 3 -6.74 -7.56 19.83
N ILE A 4 -7.44 -6.42 19.86
CA ILE A 4 -8.47 -5.99 18.87
C ILE A 4 -7.77 -5.45 17.61
N THR A 5 -6.87 -6.25 17.04
CA THR A 5 -6.37 -6.13 15.67
C THR A 5 -5.89 -7.52 15.27
N ARG A 6 -6.68 -8.25 14.47
CA ARG A 6 -6.19 -9.47 13.84
C ARG A 6 -5.36 -9.05 12.64
N ASN A 7 -4.07 -8.83 12.88
CA ASN A 7 -3.11 -8.90 11.79
C ASN A 7 -3.29 -10.27 11.14
N ILE A 8 -3.46 -10.29 9.83
CA ILE A 8 -3.49 -11.50 9.02
C ILE A 8 -2.12 -11.68 8.36
N ASP A 9 -1.85 -12.87 7.83
CA ASP A 9 -0.69 -13.04 6.97
C ASP A 9 -0.83 -12.16 5.72
N LEU A 10 0.28 -11.60 5.23
CA LEU A 10 0.27 -10.83 3.98
C LEU A 10 -0.18 -11.69 2.80
N ALA A 11 0.15 -12.99 2.80
CA ALA A 11 -0.31 -13.93 1.79
C ALA A 11 -1.84 -14.03 1.75
N GLU A 12 -2.51 -13.87 2.89
CA GLU A 12 -3.96 -13.86 2.97
C GLU A 12 -4.58 -12.58 2.42
N ALA A 13 -3.81 -11.51 2.22
CA ALA A 13 -4.23 -10.24 1.62
C ALA A 13 -3.69 -10.03 0.19
N ARG A 14 -3.13 -11.07 -0.42
CA ARG A 14 -2.44 -11.01 -1.71
C ARG A 14 -3.33 -10.53 -2.86
N ASP A 15 -4.61 -10.90 -2.84
CA ASP A 15 -5.60 -10.43 -3.82
C ASP A 15 -5.75 -8.90 -3.83
N LEU A 16 -5.54 -8.21 -2.70
CA LEU A 16 -5.52 -6.73 -2.68
C LEU A 16 -4.32 -6.14 -3.41
N LEU A 17 -3.22 -6.88 -3.50
CA LEU A 17 -2.00 -6.47 -4.21
C LEU A 17 -2.06 -6.85 -5.70
N GLU A 18 -2.81 -7.89 -6.03
CA GLU A 18 -3.06 -8.32 -7.42
C GLU A 18 -4.17 -7.51 -8.09
N ASN A 19 -5.20 -7.12 -7.34
CA ASN A 19 -6.34 -6.32 -7.82
C ASN A 19 -6.56 -5.11 -6.91
N VAL A 20 -5.67 -4.13 -7.03
CA VAL A 20 -5.58 -2.96 -6.14
C VAL A 20 -6.83 -2.07 -6.29
N PRO A 21 -7.70 -2.00 -5.27
CA PRO A 21 -8.95 -1.22 -5.38
C PRO A 21 -8.73 0.27 -5.10
N ARG A 22 -7.90 0.60 -4.10
CA ARG A 22 -7.44 1.95 -3.75
C ARG A 22 -6.09 1.87 -3.06
N ALA A 23 -5.21 2.82 -3.36
CA ALA A 23 -3.92 2.91 -2.73
C ALA A 23 -3.47 4.36 -2.58
N CYS A 24 -2.74 4.65 -1.50
CA CYS A 24 -2.04 5.90 -1.31
C CYS A 24 -0.62 5.69 -0.80
N LEU A 25 0.29 6.56 -1.22
CA LEU A 25 1.66 6.62 -0.74
C LEU A 25 1.84 7.89 0.09
N ALA A 26 2.20 7.73 1.36
CA ALA A 26 2.55 8.82 2.25
C ALA A 26 4.05 8.93 2.42
N PHE A 27 4.56 10.15 2.44
CA PHE A 27 5.99 10.47 2.54
C PHE A 27 6.17 11.87 3.17
N THR A 28 7.41 12.21 3.52
CA THR A 28 7.72 13.53 4.07
C THR A 28 8.05 14.50 2.94
N GLY A 29 7.32 15.61 2.83
CA GLY A 29 7.66 16.73 1.96
C GLY A 29 8.23 17.92 2.74
N GLU A 30 8.65 18.97 2.02
CA GLU A 30 9.25 20.17 2.64
C GLU A 30 8.31 20.89 3.62
N GLN A 31 7.00 20.83 3.38
CA GLN A 31 5.97 21.47 4.20
C GLN A 31 5.34 20.51 5.22
N GLY A 32 5.92 19.32 5.40
CA GLY A 32 5.41 18.27 6.29
C GLY A 32 4.91 17.02 5.54
N PRO A 33 4.18 16.13 6.23
CA PRO A 33 3.70 14.89 5.65
C PRO A 33 2.76 15.13 4.46
N GLN A 34 2.97 14.38 3.39
CA GLN A 34 2.17 14.39 2.18
C GLN A 34 1.64 12.98 1.91
N ALA A 35 0.54 12.89 1.17
CA ALA A 35 -0.01 11.63 0.71
C ALA A 35 -0.60 11.80 -0.69
N GLU A 36 -0.25 10.90 -1.60
CA GLU A 36 -0.71 10.92 -2.98
C GLU A 36 -1.45 9.62 -3.32
N PRO A 37 -2.53 9.67 -4.12
CA PRO A 37 -3.12 8.46 -4.68
C PRO A 37 -2.11 7.83 -5.66
N VAL A 38 -2.01 6.50 -5.64
CA VAL A 38 -1.03 5.77 -6.46
C VAL A 38 -1.65 4.59 -7.17
N THR A 39 -1.06 4.23 -8.31
CA THR A 39 -1.23 2.91 -8.90
C THR A 39 -0.19 1.98 -8.29
N VAL A 40 -0.60 0.75 -7.96
CA VAL A 40 0.31 -0.27 -7.45
C VAL A 40 0.28 -1.46 -8.39
N LEU A 41 1.45 -2.00 -8.71
CA LEU A 41 1.59 -3.27 -9.43
C LEU A 41 2.51 -4.18 -8.62
N PHE A 42 2.15 -5.44 -8.51
CA PHE A 42 3.02 -6.47 -7.94
C PHE A 42 3.56 -7.35 -9.07
N GLU A 43 4.84 -7.19 -9.43
CA GLU A 43 5.47 -7.87 -10.56
C GLU A 43 6.85 -8.42 -10.19
N GLY A 44 7.08 -9.72 -10.41
CA GLY A 44 8.39 -10.34 -10.16
C GLY A 44 8.89 -10.12 -8.72
N ASP A 45 7.99 -10.23 -7.76
CA ASP A 45 8.22 -10.00 -6.32
C ASP A 45 8.56 -8.54 -5.94
N ARG A 46 8.29 -7.59 -6.83
CA ARG A 46 8.49 -6.16 -6.59
C ARG A 46 7.17 -5.42 -6.50
N TYR A 47 7.08 -4.53 -5.51
CA TYR A 47 5.99 -3.57 -5.38
C TYR A 47 6.35 -2.33 -6.19
N LEU A 48 5.70 -2.14 -7.33
CA LEU A 48 5.87 -0.96 -8.16
C LEU A 48 4.79 0.04 -7.82
N VAL A 49 5.19 1.28 -7.53
CA VAL A 49 4.28 2.36 -7.15
C VAL A 49 4.39 3.47 -8.20
N GLY A 50 3.28 3.73 -8.87
CA GLY A 50 3.13 4.79 -9.86
C GLY A 50 2.40 5.99 -9.25
N ILE A 51 3.11 7.10 -9.09
CA ILE A 51 2.51 8.38 -8.68
C ILE A 51 2.11 9.12 -9.96
N PRO A 52 0.87 9.64 -10.09
CA PRO A 52 0.49 10.45 -11.24
C PRO A 52 1.47 11.61 -11.44
N SER A 53 1.90 11.84 -12.68
CA SER A 53 2.82 12.96 -13.01
C SER A 53 2.23 14.34 -12.71
N SER A 54 0.92 14.42 -12.51
CA SER A 54 0.20 15.62 -12.07
C SER A 54 0.09 15.76 -10.55
N ALA A 55 0.68 14.87 -9.76
CA ALA A 55 0.66 14.92 -8.31
C ALA A 55 1.35 16.20 -7.77
N ALA A 56 0.97 16.60 -6.57
CA ALA A 56 1.50 17.83 -5.96
C ALA A 56 2.89 17.62 -5.35
N GLY A 57 3.20 16.39 -4.93
CA GLY A 57 4.49 16.01 -4.38
C GLY A 57 4.99 14.65 -4.88
N PHE A 58 6.30 14.46 -4.78
CA PHE A 58 6.96 13.20 -5.07
C PHE A 58 8.02 12.94 -3.99
N PRO A 59 8.19 11.69 -3.53
CA PRO A 59 9.31 11.34 -2.68
C PRO A 59 10.62 11.42 -3.48
N ALA A 60 11.69 11.80 -2.81
CA ALA A 60 13.03 11.63 -3.35
C ALA A 60 13.44 10.14 -3.30
N VAL A 61 14.38 9.77 -4.17
CA VAL A 61 14.96 8.43 -4.14
C VAL A 61 15.61 8.17 -2.78
N GLY A 62 15.28 7.03 -2.17
CA GLY A 62 15.76 6.63 -0.87
C GLY A 62 14.93 7.15 0.32
N ASP A 63 13.90 7.96 0.09
CA ASP A 63 13.02 8.43 1.16
C ASP A 63 12.22 7.27 1.77
N GLU A 64 12.00 7.35 3.09
CA GLU A 64 11.05 6.47 3.78
C GLU A 64 9.62 6.85 3.35
N VAL A 65 8.87 5.83 2.94
CA VAL A 65 7.48 5.96 2.51
C VAL A 65 6.59 4.95 3.22
N VAL A 66 5.30 5.24 3.21
CA VAL A 66 4.24 4.35 3.67
C VAL A 66 3.26 4.14 2.53
N LEU A 67 3.14 2.90 2.05
CA LEU A 67 2.09 2.48 1.14
C LEU A 67 0.94 1.88 1.94
N LEU A 68 -0.28 2.38 1.68
CA LEU A 68 -1.52 1.77 2.15
C LEU A 68 -2.34 1.34 0.94
N VAL A 69 -2.70 0.06 0.90
CA VAL A 69 -3.68 -0.52 -0.03
C VAL A 69 -4.83 -1.04 0.82
N ASP A 70 -6.07 -0.66 0.52
CA ASP A 70 -7.19 -1.14 1.33
C ASP A 70 -8.44 -1.40 0.51
N ALA A 71 -9.25 -2.35 0.94
CA ALA A 71 -10.60 -2.60 0.47
C ALA A 71 -11.55 -2.35 1.65
N GLY A 72 -12.41 -1.35 1.51
CA GLY A 72 -13.45 -1.08 2.49
C GLY A 72 -14.18 0.21 2.16
N SER A 73 -15.49 0.12 1.93
CA SER A 73 -16.37 1.30 1.86
C SER A 73 -16.64 1.89 3.24
N GLN A 74 -16.49 1.08 4.30
CA GLN A 74 -16.75 1.44 5.69
C GLN A 74 -15.61 0.95 6.59
N PHE A 75 -15.35 1.68 7.68
CA PHE A 75 -14.20 1.46 8.55
C PHE A 75 -14.18 0.09 9.26
N PHE A 76 -15.34 -0.58 9.38
CA PHE A 76 -15.48 -1.85 10.10
C PHE A 76 -15.32 -3.10 9.21
N ASP A 77 -15.47 -2.95 7.89
CA ASP A 77 -15.18 -4.00 6.90
C ASP A 77 -13.78 -3.81 6.29
N LEU A 78 -12.93 -3.03 6.98
CA LEU A 78 -11.64 -2.62 6.43
C LEU A 78 -10.69 -3.80 6.40
N ARG A 79 -10.29 -4.16 5.18
CA ARG A 79 -9.16 -5.03 4.92
C ARG A 79 -8.08 -4.21 4.25
N ALA A 80 -6.85 -4.25 4.77
CA ALA A 80 -5.77 -3.47 4.19
C ALA A 80 -4.42 -4.13 4.31
N VAL A 81 -3.53 -3.68 3.43
CA VAL A 81 -2.10 -3.91 3.45
C VAL A 81 -1.40 -2.59 3.68
N TYR A 82 -0.51 -2.59 4.66
CA TYR A 82 0.37 -1.49 4.98
C TYR A 82 1.81 -1.94 4.77
N MET A 83 2.57 -1.12 4.05
CA MET A 83 3.99 -1.31 3.86
C MET A 83 4.72 -0.03 4.21
N ARG A 84 5.76 -0.16 5.02
CA ARG A 84 6.75 0.89 5.26
C ARG A 84 8.05 0.44 4.63
N GLY A 85 8.71 1.34 3.91
CA GLY A 85 9.92 1.02 3.17
C GLY A 85 10.55 2.23 2.54
N HIS A 86 11.44 2.01 1.58
CA HIS A 86 12.08 3.09 0.82
C HIS A 86 11.77 2.94 -0.66
N VAL A 87 11.73 4.07 -1.37
CA VAL A 87 11.55 4.08 -2.83
C VAL A 87 12.88 4.08 -3.56
N GLU A 88 12.97 3.25 -4.59
CA GLU A 88 14.09 3.20 -5.53
C GLU A 88 13.62 3.62 -6.92
N PRO A 89 14.50 4.26 -7.72
CA PRO A 89 14.15 4.64 -9.07
C PRO A 89 13.96 3.39 -9.92
N MET A 90 12.90 3.39 -10.73
CA MET A 90 12.71 2.37 -11.74
C MET A 90 13.36 2.79 -13.05
N SER A 91 14.15 1.90 -13.63
CA SER A 91 14.64 2.03 -14.99
C SER A 91 14.20 0.81 -15.81
N GLY A 92 13.91 1.03 -17.10
CA GLY A 92 13.79 -0.05 -18.08
C GLY A 92 12.50 -0.87 -18.07
N ILE A 93 11.37 -0.35 -17.58
CA ILE A 93 10.06 -1.00 -17.78
C ILE A 93 9.23 -0.24 -18.81
N GLU A 94 9.27 -0.73 -20.05
CA GLU A 94 8.60 -0.10 -21.21
C GLU A 94 7.07 -0.25 -21.18
N HIS A 95 6.53 -1.24 -20.45
CA HIS A 95 5.09 -1.51 -20.38
C HIS A 95 4.33 -0.74 -19.30
N LEU A 96 5.01 0.09 -18.50
CA LEU A 96 4.32 0.87 -17.47
C LEU A 96 3.50 1.99 -18.09
N ALA A 97 2.36 2.28 -17.45
CA ALA A 97 1.43 3.28 -17.94
C ALA A 97 2.11 4.67 -18.04
N ARG A 98 1.93 5.32 -19.19
CA ARG A 98 2.37 6.71 -19.41
C ARG A 98 1.60 7.64 -18.47
N GLY A 99 2.24 8.73 -18.05
CA GLY A 99 1.64 9.73 -17.17
C GLY A 99 1.84 9.47 -15.68
N PHE A 100 2.67 8.49 -15.32
CA PHE A 100 3.05 8.17 -13.95
C PHE A 100 4.57 8.22 -13.79
N LEU A 101 5.04 8.62 -12.62
CA LEU A 101 6.41 8.44 -12.16
C LEU A 101 6.46 7.17 -11.30
N TRP A 102 7.26 6.20 -11.72
CA TRP A 102 7.29 4.87 -11.13
C TRP A 102 8.51 4.66 -10.24
N TYR A 103 8.26 4.02 -9.09
CA TYR A 103 9.25 3.63 -8.11
C TYR A 103 9.11 2.15 -7.76
N ALA A 104 10.20 1.49 -7.39
CA ALA A 104 10.13 0.25 -6.65
C ALA A 104 10.09 0.58 -5.16
N LEU A 105 9.12 0.01 -4.44
CA LEU A 105 9.08 0.04 -2.99
C LEU A 105 9.81 -1.19 -2.46
N GLN A 106 10.85 -0.96 -1.67
CA GLN A 106 11.54 -2.00 -0.88
C GLN A 106 10.95 -2.02 0.53
N PRO A 107 10.07 -2.98 0.87
CA PRO A 107 9.41 -2.98 2.18
C PRO A 107 10.40 -3.33 3.28
N ALA A 108 10.54 -2.45 4.27
CA ALA A 108 11.22 -2.75 5.54
C ALA A 108 10.26 -3.44 6.52
N ARG A 109 8.95 -3.16 6.40
CA ARG A 109 7.89 -3.78 7.18
C ARG A 109 6.61 -3.85 6.38
N ALA A 110 5.97 -5.01 6.36
CA ALA A 110 4.63 -5.20 5.81
C ALA A 110 3.70 -5.77 6.89
N VAL A 111 2.46 -5.29 6.93
CA VAL A 111 1.40 -5.77 7.82
C VAL A 111 0.10 -5.77 7.03
N ALA A 112 -0.70 -6.82 7.19
CA ALA A 112 -2.06 -6.86 6.68
C ALA A 112 -3.05 -7.02 7.84
N TRP A 113 -4.26 -6.49 7.68
CA TRP A 113 -5.35 -6.67 8.63
C TRP A 113 -6.67 -6.87 7.89
N ASP A 114 -7.57 -7.59 8.55
CA ASP A 114 -8.94 -7.85 8.10
C ASP A 114 -9.86 -7.72 9.31
N TYR A 115 -10.60 -6.62 9.38
CA TYR A 115 -11.54 -6.35 10.48
C TYR A 115 -12.87 -7.08 10.31
N GLY A 116 -13.26 -7.48 9.10
CA GLY A 116 -14.48 -8.27 8.86
C GLY A 116 -14.43 -9.62 9.58
N ARG A 117 -13.25 -10.25 9.59
CA ARG A 117 -12.98 -11.52 10.32
C ARG A 117 -13.08 -11.41 11.85
N MET A 118 -13.22 -10.21 12.41
CA MET A 118 -13.45 -10.05 13.85
C MET A 118 -14.87 -10.44 14.24
N ARG A 119 -15.86 -10.27 13.34
CA ARG A 119 -17.26 -10.64 13.59
C ARG A 119 -17.52 -12.14 13.51
N GLU A 120 -16.91 -12.81 12.53
CA GLU A 120 -17.10 -14.27 12.33
C GLU A 120 -16.67 -15.09 13.55
N ALA A 121 -15.73 -14.58 14.35
CA ALA A 121 -15.25 -15.25 15.55
C ALA A 121 -16.13 -15.04 16.80
N GLU A 122 -17.10 -14.12 16.78
CA GLU A 122 -18.03 -13.89 17.89
C GLU A 122 -19.35 -14.69 17.74
N ASP A 123 -19.70 -15.11 16.52
CA ASP A 123 -20.93 -15.87 16.24
C ASP A 123 -20.81 -17.40 16.47
N GLU A 124 -19.62 -17.91 16.84
CA GLU A 124 -19.39 -19.33 17.19
C GLU A 124 -19.43 -19.63 18.71
N SER A 125 -20.07 -18.78 19.53
CA SER A 125 -20.18 -18.97 20.99
C SER A 125 -21.56 -19.38 21.48
#